data_AF-A0A818HRU3-F1
#
_entry.id   AF-A0A818HRU3-F1
#
_cell.length_a   1.000
_cell.length_b   1.000
_cell.length_c   1.000
_cell.angle_alpha   90.00
_cell.angle_beta   90.00
_cell.angle_gamma   90.00
#
_symmetry.space_group_name_H-M   'P 1'
#
loop_
_entity.id
_entity.type
_entity.pdbx_description
1 polymer ?
#
loop_
_entity_poly.entity_id
_entity_poly.type
_entity_poly.pdbx_seq_one_letter_code
_entity_poly.pdbx_strand_id
1 'polypeptide(L)'
;MHDSLAYPYPTYVPNKVVAGCFAVIVSISLITWFIQSWQVRFRPPRLSIILLISNLCIFTELIVHSVTPAAQHNTKNIFLVANILFATSQRMLIVSNYLFIREIHREKSIRSRAILAGTVLCVITSGILLAPANMLSFNPDRRNASFLFRKLSALVLLAVTLFFYLVWYWSKTMKDMTRRAFILITISSVLCVLAASFNLIQSIPAYYDKINSHEAWFYVFQIAPIVCAHCTWSIFHPKRSIQPAVPLISTTGDETSI
;
A
#
# COMPACT_ATOMS: atom_id res chain seq x y z
N MET A 1 17.81 19.27 -22.09
CA MET A 1 17.30 17.89 -21.95
C MET A 1 18.40 17.14 -21.21
N HIS A 2 18.27 16.94 -19.89
CA HIS A 2 19.29 16.20 -19.13
C HIS A 2 19.03 14.72 -19.34
N ASP A 3 19.89 14.06 -20.13
CA ASP A 3 19.94 12.61 -20.17
C ASP A 3 20.36 12.13 -18.79
N SER A 4 19.47 11.42 -18.10
CA SER A 4 19.82 10.66 -16.90
C SER A 4 20.71 9.50 -17.35
N LEU A 5 21.99 9.78 -17.60
CA LEU A 5 22.98 8.84 -18.13
C LEU A 5 23.05 7.56 -17.28
N ALA A 6 22.72 7.67 -16.00
CA ALA A 6 22.69 6.60 -15.02
C ALA A 6 21.37 5.80 -14.94
N TYR A 7 20.38 5.94 -15.83
CA TYR A 7 19.12 5.19 -15.68
C TYR A 7 19.15 3.76 -16.29
N PRO A 8 18.70 2.71 -15.58
CA PRO A 8 18.30 2.67 -14.18
C PRO A 8 19.54 2.68 -13.28
N TYR A 9 19.51 3.42 -12.16
CA TYR A 9 20.70 3.77 -11.36
C TYR A 9 21.61 2.56 -11.07
N PRO A 10 22.81 2.44 -11.68
CA PRO A 10 23.72 1.31 -11.48
C PRO A 10 24.47 1.37 -10.14
N THR A 11 24.23 2.39 -9.32
CA THR A 11 24.82 2.55 -7.98
C THR A 11 23.78 2.57 -6.88
N TYR A 12 22.50 2.26 -7.18
CA TYR A 12 21.49 2.06 -6.15
C TYR A 12 21.80 0.74 -5.41
N VAL A 13 22.64 0.84 -4.40
CA VAL A 13 22.95 -0.23 -3.47
C VAL A 13 22.23 0.09 -2.18
N PRO A 14 21.12 -0.61 -1.88
CA PRO A 14 20.43 -0.38 -0.64
C PRO A 14 21.34 -0.69 0.54
N ASN A 15 21.34 0.17 1.55
CA ASN A 15 22.07 0.00 2.78
C ASN A 15 21.52 -1.23 3.50
N LYS A 16 22.30 -2.32 3.47
CA LYS A 16 21.91 -3.61 4.03
C LYS A 16 21.53 -3.54 5.51
N VAL A 17 22.21 -2.67 6.27
CA VAL A 17 21.95 -2.50 7.71
C VAL A 17 20.58 -1.86 7.89
N VAL A 18 20.30 -0.78 7.18
CA VAL A 18 19.01 -0.07 7.25
C VAL A 18 17.87 -0.98 6.74
N ALA A 19 18.06 -1.67 5.62
CA ALA A 19 17.12 -2.67 5.11
C ALA A 19 16.85 -3.78 6.14
N GLY A 20 17.88 -4.30 6.81
CA GLY A 20 17.77 -5.28 7.87
C GLY A 20 16.97 -4.77 9.07
N CYS A 21 17.23 -3.54 9.53
CA CYS A 21 16.46 -2.91 10.60
C CYS A 21 14.97 -2.80 10.26
N PHE A 22 14.63 -2.33 9.05
CA PHE A 22 13.25 -2.29 8.60
C PHE A 22 12.64 -3.69 8.45
N ALA A 23 13.40 -4.68 7.97
CA ALA A 23 12.94 -6.06 7.87
C ALA A 23 12.56 -6.65 9.25
N VAL A 24 13.34 -6.33 10.29
CA VAL A 24 13.01 -6.72 11.67
C VAL A 24 11.72 -6.06 12.15
N ILE A 25 11.54 -4.75 11.91
CA ILE A 25 10.32 -4.03 12.28
C ILE A 25 9.09 -4.65 11.57
N VAL A 26 9.21 -4.90 10.26
CA VAL A 26 8.17 -5.54 9.47
C VAL A 26 7.88 -6.96 9.96
N SER A 27 8.91 -7.72 10.35
CA SER A 27 8.75 -9.06 10.94
C SER A 27 7.92 -9.02 12.23
N ILE A 28 8.22 -8.05 13.12
CA ILE A 28 7.45 -7.86 14.35
C ILE A 28 6.00 -7.48 14.04
N SER A 29 5.78 -6.57 13.07
CA SER A 29 4.44 -6.20 12.60
C SER A 29 3.68 -7.41 12.04
N LEU A 30 4.34 -8.26 11.24
CA LEU A 30 3.78 -9.46 10.62
C LEU A 30 3.42 -10.52 11.67
N ILE A 31 4.30 -10.80 12.63
CA ILE A 31 4.05 -11.73 13.74
C ILE A 31 2.87 -11.23 14.57
N THR A 32 2.87 -9.94 14.93
CA THR A 32 1.77 -9.31 15.68
C THR A 32 0.45 -9.44 14.92
N TRP A 33 0.47 -9.15 13.61
CA TRP A 33 -0.68 -9.27 12.73
C TRP A 33 -1.21 -10.70 12.69
N PHE A 34 -0.32 -11.69 12.57
CA PHE A 34 -0.66 -13.11 12.52
C PHE A 34 -1.30 -13.58 13.83
N ILE A 35 -0.68 -13.27 14.98
CA ILE A 35 -1.20 -13.62 16.31
C ILE A 35 -2.59 -13.03 16.50
N GLN A 36 -2.77 -11.74 16.18
CA GLN A 36 -4.06 -11.08 16.30
C GLN A 36 -5.10 -11.68 15.35
N SER A 37 -4.73 -11.88 14.08
CA SER A 37 -5.60 -12.50 13.06
C SER A 37 -6.04 -13.89 13.49
N TRP A 38 -5.14 -14.69 14.07
CA TRP A 38 -5.44 -16.01 14.61
C TRP A 38 -6.48 -15.93 15.74
N GLN A 39 -6.25 -15.07 16.73
CA GLN A 39 -7.18 -14.86 17.86
C GLN A 39 -8.59 -14.44 17.39
N VAL A 40 -8.68 -13.65 16.32
CA VAL A 40 -9.96 -13.16 15.81
C VAL A 40 -10.48 -13.90 14.57
N ARG A 41 -9.88 -15.06 14.25
CA ARG A 41 -10.24 -15.93 13.11
C ARG A 41 -10.30 -15.19 11.77
N PHE A 42 -9.29 -14.35 11.50
CA PHE A 42 -9.07 -13.60 10.26
C PHE A 42 -10.22 -12.67 9.84
N ARG A 43 -11.12 -12.26 10.74
CA ARG A 43 -12.24 -11.38 10.36
C ARG A 43 -11.79 -9.91 10.25
N PRO A 44 -12.19 -9.14 9.21
CA PRO A 44 -12.86 -9.60 7.98
C PRO A 44 -11.86 -10.26 6.99
N PRO A 45 -12.20 -11.42 6.40
CA PRO A 45 -11.22 -12.30 5.73
C PRO A 45 -10.50 -11.64 4.55
N ARG A 46 -11.23 -10.93 3.69
CA ARG A 46 -10.65 -10.30 2.50
C ARG A 46 -9.63 -9.21 2.85
N LEU A 47 -9.97 -8.35 3.81
CA LEU A 47 -9.07 -7.31 4.29
C LEU A 47 -7.84 -7.94 4.97
N SER A 48 -8.03 -8.96 5.80
CA SER A 48 -6.94 -9.63 6.49
C SER A 48 -5.94 -10.28 5.52
N ILE A 49 -6.44 -10.93 4.46
CA ILE A 49 -5.62 -11.55 3.43
C ILE A 49 -4.83 -10.49 2.63
N ILE A 50 -5.49 -9.40 2.23
CA ILE A 50 -4.83 -8.34 1.44
C ILE A 50 -3.73 -7.65 2.26
N LEU A 51 -3.97 -7.38 3.55
CA LEU A 51 -2.96 -6.83 4.44
C LEU A 51 -1.81 -7.81 4.67
N LEU A 52 -2.10 -9.11 4.80
CA LEU A 52 -1.06 -10.14 4.90
C LEU A 52 -0.18 -10.19 3.65
N ILE A 53 -0.78 -10.22 2.45
CA ILE A 53 -0.05 -10.19 1.18
C ILE A 53 0.84 -8.95 1.10
N SER A 54 0.27 -7.78 1.42
CA SER A 54 0.99 -6.51 1.40
C SER A 54 2.21 -6.51 2.33
N ASN A 55 2.05 -7.04 3.54
CA ASN A 55 3.09 -7.11 4.56
C ASN A 55 4.18 -8.14 4.18
N LEU A 56 3.80 -9.27 3.60
CA LEU A 56 4.74 -10.27 3.06
C LEU A 56 5.56 -9.73 1.88
N CYS A 57 4.94 -8.93 1.00
CA CYS A 57 5.64 -8.34 -0.14
C CYS A 57 6.75 -7.39 0.31
N ILE A 58 6.46 -6.44 1.20
CA ILE A 58 7.47 -5.51 1.73
C ILE A 58 8.53 -6.22 2.58
N PHE A 59 8.14 -7.24 3.34
CA PHE A 59 9.10 -8.07 4.08
C PHE A 59 10.09 -8.76 3.13
N THR A 60 9.58 -9.43 2.10
CA THR A 60 10.40 -10.16 1.13
C THR A 60 11.34 -9.22 0.38
N GLU A 61 10.84 -8.05 0.00
CA GLU A 61 11.65 -7.01 -0.64
C GLU A 61 12.81 -6.54 0.25
N LEU A 62 12.53 -6.24 1.53
CA LEU A 62 13.55 -5.82 2.48
C LEU A 62 14.57 -6.93 2.76
N ILE A 63 14.15 -8.20 2.79
CA ILE A 63 15.07 -9.33 2.85
C ILE A 63 15.97 -9.34 1.63
N VAL A 64 15.41 -9.30 0.42
CA VAL A 64 16.18 -9.28 -0.84
C VAL A 64 17.22 -8.14 -0.80
N HIS A 65 16.81 -6.95 -0.35
CA HIS A 65 17.73 -5.82 -0.17
C HIS A 65 18.84 -6.08 0.85
N SER A 66 18.55 -6.74 1.98
CA SER A 66 19.53 -7.04 3.02
C SER A 66 20.52 -8.15 2.65
N VAL A 67 20.10 -9.17 1.89
CA VAL A 67 20.93 -10.37 1.61
C VAL A 67 21.72 -10.25 0.32
N THR A 68 21.19 -9.56 -0.69
CA THR A 68 21.83 -9.53 -2.00
C THR A 68 23.04 -8.57 -2.02
N PRO A 69 24.20 -9.00 -2.52
CA PRO A 69 25.37 -8.14 -2.73
C PRO A 69 25.08 -6.97 -3.67
N ALA A 70 25.73 -5.83 -3.42
CA ALA A 70 25.64 -4.61 -4.21
C ALA A 70 25.73 -4.84 -5.73
N ALA A 71 26.72 -5.64 -6.17
CA ALA A 71 26.95 -5.94 -7.59
C ALA A 71 25.80 -6.73 -8.24
N GLN A 72 25.05 -7.52 -7.47
CA GLN A 72 23.96 -8.37 -7.98
C GLN A 72 22.61 -7.63 -8.01
N HIS A 73 22.41 -6.60 -7.19
CA HIS A 73 21.20 -5.78 -7.17
C HIS A 73 20.90 -5.07 -8.50
N ASN A 74 21.95 -4.77 -9.27
CA ASN A 74 21.82 -4.16 -10.60
C ASN A 74 21.44 -5.16 -11.71
N THR A 75 21.31 -6.44 -11.38
CA THR A 75 20.83 -7.40 -12.38
C THR A 75 19.36 -7.14 -12.68
N LYS A 76 19.01 -7.24 -13.97
CA LYS A 76 17.65 -7.02 -14.48
C LYS A 76 16.59 -7.78 -13.67
N ASN A 77 16.88 -9.02 -13.30
CA ASN A 77 15.93 -9.88 -12.60
C ASN A 77 15.68 -9.42 -11.16
N ILE A 78 16.74 -9.12 -10.40
CA ILE A 78 16.61 -8.67 -9.00
C ILE A 78 15.87 -7.32 -8.96
N PHE A 79 16.22 -6.40 -9.86
CA PHE A 79 15.53 -5.12 -9.99
C PHE A 79 14.04 -5.28 -10.30
N LEU A 80 13.69 -6.17 -11.23
CA LEU A 80 12.29 -6.42 -11.58
C LEU A 80 11.51 -6.99 -10.40
N VAL A 81 12.06 -8.00 -9.72
CA VAL A 81 11.42 -8.66 -8.58
C VAL A 81 11.22 -7.68 -7.42
N ALA A 82 12.25 -6.95 -7.00
CA ALA A 82 12.16 -5.99 -5.91
C ALA A 82 11.11 -4.89 -6.18
N ASN A 83 11.12 -4.32 -7.38
CA ASN A 83 10.13 -3.30 -7.75
C ASN A 83 8.69 -3.86 -7.79
N ILE A 84 8.49 -5.11 -8.20
CA ILE A 84 7.15 -5.74 -8.20
C ILE A 84 6.65 -5.97 -6.77
N LEU A 85 7.52 -6.47 -5.88
CA LEU A 85 7.18 -6.68 -4.47
C LEU A 85 6.81 -5.34 -3.80
N PHE A 86 7.64 -4.32 -3.98
CA PHE A 86 7.39 -2.97 -3.49
C PHE A 86 6.05 -2.43 -3.98
N ALA A 87 5.88 -2.46 -5.31
CA ALA A 87 4.70 -1.96 -5.99
C ALA A 87 3.42 -2.64 -5.47
N THR A 88 3.49 -3.94 -5.20
CA THR A 88 2.36 -4.73 -4.71
C THR A 88 2.01 -4.34 -3.28
N SER A 89 3.00 -4.15 -2.40
CA SER A 89 2.75 -3.77 -1.01
C SER A 89 1.91 -2.49 -0.90
N GLN A 90 2.36 -1.39 -1.50
CA GLN A 90 1.66 -0.10 -1.44
C GLN A 90 0.25 -0.17 -2.04
N ARG A 91 0.11 -0.86 -3.17
CA ARG A 91 -1.16 -1.04 -3.87
C ARG A 91 -2.19 -1.78 -3.04
N MET A 92 -1.76 -2.83 -2.34
CA MET A 92 -2.62 -3.61 -1.44
C MET A 92 -3.01 -2.82 -0.18
N LEU A 93 -2.15 -1.94 0.34
CA LEU A 93 -2.52 -1.01 1.41
C LEU A 93 -3.62 -0.04 0.98
N ILE A 94 -3.51 0.53 -0.22
CA ILE A 94 -4.55 1.40 -0.78
C ILE A 94 -5.88 0.64 -0.88
N VAL A 95 -5.90 -0.56 -1.46
CA VAL A 95 -7.12 -1.38 -1.53
C VAL A 95 -7.68 -1.69 -0.13
N SER A 96 -6.82 -1.94 0.85
CA SER A 96 -7.22 -2.19 2.24
C SER A 96 -7.98 -1.02 2.86
N ASN A 97 -7.55 0.22 2.59
CA ASN A 97 -8.26 1.42 3.06
C ASN A 97 -9.69 1.48 2.51
N TYR A 98 -9.89 1.22 1.22
CA TYR A 98 -11.22 1.18 0.60
C TYR A 98 -12.10 0.06 1.14
N LEU A 99 -11.53 -1.14 1.31
CA LEU A 99 -12.25 -2.28 1.88
C LEU A 99 -12.71 -2.00 3.31
N PHE A 100 -11.90 -1.32 4.10
CA PHE A 100 -12.23 -1.00 5.48
C PHE A 100 -13.37 0.01 5.61
N ILE A 101 -13.35 1.09 4.81
CA ILE A 101 -14.48 2.03 4.73
C ILE A 101 -15.77 1.30 4.34
N ARG A 102 -15.69 0.41 3.35
CA ARG A 102 -16.84 -0.37 2.91
C ARG A 102 -17.37 -1.28 4.03
N GLU A 103 -16.49 -1.91 4.79
CA GLU A 103 -16.88 -2.77 5.90
C GLU A 103 -17.56 -1.98 7.03
N ILE A 104 -17.09 -0.76 7.31
CA ILE A 104 -17.70 0.14 8.30
C ILE A 104 -19.06 0.63 7.83
N HIS A 105 -19.16 1.05 6.57
CA HIS A 105 -20.41 1.55 6.01
C HIS A 105 -21.51 0.47 5.98
N ARG A 106 -21.12 -0.82 5.98
CA ARG A 106 -22.00 -2.01 5.88
C ARG A 106 -22.94 -2.01 4.68
N GLU A 107 -22.86 -1.01 3.82
CA GLU A 107 -23.73 -0.84 2.68
C GLU A 107 -23.31 -1.78 1.56
N LYS A 108 -24.21 -2.70 1.19
CA LYS A 108 -24.00 -3.65 0.09
C LYS A 108 -24.48 -3.12 -1.26
N SER A 109 -24.65 -1.79 -1.38
CA SER A 109 -25.16 -1.10 -2.57
C SER A 109 -24.32 -1.38 -3.82
N ILE A 110 -24.95 -1.31 -5.00
CA ILE A 110 -24.25 -1.47 -6.30
C ILE A 110 -23.18 -0.40 -6.47
N ARG A 111 -23.45 0.84 -6.03
CA ARG A 111 -22.51 1.96 -6.08
C ARG A 111 -21.25 1.68 -5.27
N SER A 112 -21.38 1.22 -4.03
CA SER A 112 -20.23 0.86 -3.17
C SER A 112 -19.38 -0.27 -3.78
N ARG A 113 -20.03 -1.26 -4.42
CA ARG A 113 -19.32 -2.33 -5.14
C ARG A 113 -18.59 -1.80 -6.38
N ALA A 114 -19.22 -0.91 -7.14
CA ALA A 114 -18.63 -0.30 -8.34
C ALA A 114 -17.40 0.56 -7.99
N ILE A 115 -17.47 1.35 -6.91
CA ILE A 115 -16.33 2.11 -6.40
C ILE A 115 -15.17 1.19 -6.05
N LEU A 116 -15.43 0.13 -5.27
CA LEU A 116 -14.37 -0.82 -4.90
C LEU A 116 -13.78 -1.53 -6.13
N ALA A 117 -14.62 -2.00 -7.06
CA ALA A 117 -14.17 -2.64 -8.28
C ALA A 117 -13.33 -1.69 -9.14
N GLY A 118 -13.76 -0.43 -9.28
CA GLY A 118 -13.02 0.63 -9.96
C GLY A 118 -11.66 0.88 -9.32
N THR A 119 -11.60 1.01 -8.00
CA THR A 119 -10.34 1.16 -7.25
C THR A 119 -9.40 -0.01 -7.49
N VAL A 120 -9.89 -1.25 -7.37
CA VAL A 120 -9.08 -2.45 -7.60
C VAL A 120 -8.56 -2.47 -9.05
N LEU A 121 -9.41 -2.15 -10.02
CA LEU A 121 -9.02 -2.07 -11.42
C LEU A 121 -7.93 -1.01 -11.65
N CYS A 122 -8.09 0.20 -11.11
CA CYS A 122 -7.08 1.24 -11.23
C CYS A 122 -5.75 0.85 -10.57
N VAL A 123 -5.80 0.18 -9.42
CA VAL A 123 -4.62 -0.36 -8.75
C VAL A 123 -3.91 -1.42 -9.62
N ILE A 124 -4.65 -2.35 -10.21
CA ILE A 124 -4.10 -3.36 -11.14
C ILE A 124 -3.52 -2.67 -12.38
N THR A 125 -4.25 -1.74 -12.99
CA THR A 125 -3.80 -0.96 -14.16
C THR A 125 -2.50 -0.22 -13.87
N SER A 126 -2.37 0.39 -12.69
CA SER A 126 -1.10 1.04 -12.31
C SER A 126 0.05 0.03 -12.20
N GLY A 127 -0.20 -1.21 -11.82
CA GLY A 127 0.80 -2.28 -11.82
C GLY A 127 1.17 -2.73 -13.23
N ILE A 128 0.16 -2.90 -14.10
CA ILE A 128 0.35 -3.24 -15.52
C ILE A 128 1.16 -2.16 -16.24
N LEU A 129 0.93 -0.88 -15.94
CA LEU A 129 1.71 0.24 -16.50
C LEU A 129 3.16 0.25 -16.00
N LEU A 130 3.42 -0.23 -14.78
CA LEU A 130 4.76 -0.27 -14.20
C LEU A 130 5.64 -1.38 -14.82
N ALA A 131 5.03 -2.50 -15.22
CA ALA A 131 5.74 -3.63 -15.82
C ALA A 131 6.56 -3.27 -17.09
N PRO A 132 5.97 -2.67 -18.15
CA PRO A 132 6.74 -2.24 -19.32
C PRO A 132 7.74 -1.15 -18.95
N ALA A 133 7.41 -0.26 -18.01
CA ALA A 133 8.36 0.72 -17.49
C ALA A 133 9.66 0.07 -16.98
N ASN A 134 9.55 -0.98 -16.15
CA ASN A 134 10.71 -1.68 -15.61
C ASN A 134 11.45 -2.54 -16.64
N MET A 135 10.78 -3.03 -17.68
CA MET A 135 11.46 -3.74 -18.77
C MET A 135 12.24 -2.78 -19.68
N LEU A 136 11.65 -1.61 -19.96
CA LEU A 136 12.22 -0.59 -20.83
C LEU A 136 13.37 0.18 -20.17
N SER A 137 13.50 0.15 -18.84
CA SER A 137 14.54 0.90 -18.13
C SER A 137 15.95 0.49 -18.54
N PHE A 138 16.16 -0.78 -18.87
CA PHE A 138 17.47 -1.32 -19.29
C PHE A 138 17.83 -1.05 -20.75
N ASN A 139 16.96 -0.38 -21.53
CA ASN A 139 17.24 -0.04 -22.92
C ASN A 139 17.44 1.49 -23.06
N PRO A 140 18.67 1.96 -23.36
CA PRO A 140 18.98 3.39 -23.53
C PRO A 140 18.05 4.12 -24.51
N ASP A 141 17.68 3.48 -25.62
CA ASP A 141 16.85 4.09 -26.67
C ASP A 141 15.38 4.24 -26.24
N ARG A 142 14.98 3.55 -25.17
CA ARG A 142 13.58 3.53 -24.68
C ARG A 142 13.41 4.14 -23.30
N ARG A 143 14.41 4.88 -22.80
CA ARG A 143 14.35 5.54 -21.48
C ARG A 143 13.17 6.50 -21.33
N ASN A 144 12.91 7.34 -22.34
CA ASN A 144 11.79 8.27 -22.31
C ASN A 144 10.44 7.56 -22.21
N ALA A 145 10.26 6.46 -22.94
CA ALA A 145 9.07 5.63 -22.85
C ALA A 145 8.95 4.99 -21.46
N SER A 146 10.06 4.51 -20.88
CA SER A 146 10.08 3.98 -19.51
C SER A 146 9.62 5.02 -18.47
N PHE A 147 10.14 6.24 -18.52
CA PHE A 147 9.69 7.32 -17.63
C PHE A 147 8.22 7.70 -17.85
N LEU A 148 7.74 7.70 -19.09
CA LEU A 148 6.33 7.96 -19.38
C LEU A 148 5.42 6.93 -18.69
N PHE A 149 5.73 5.63 -18.83
CA PHE A 149 4.97 4.56 -18.17
C PHE A 149 5.04 4.64 -16.63
N ARG A 150 6.21 4.99 -16.07
CA ARG A 150 6.35 5.24 -14.62
C ARG A 150 5.47 6.39 -14.15
N LYS A 151 5.48 7.50 -14.90
CA LYS A 151 4.68 8.70 -14.59
C LYS A 151 3.19 8.40 -14.64
N LEU A 152 2.72 7.69 -15.67
CA LEU A 152 1.33 7.25 -15.79
C LEU A 152 0.93 6.33 -14.64
N SER A 153 1.76 5.33 -14.31
CA SER A 153 1.54 4.44 -13.18
C SER A 153 1.42 5.20 -11.85
N ALA A 154 2.36 6.11 -11.57
CA ALA A 154 2.37 6.91 -10.35
C ALA A 154 1.17 7.88 -10.28
N LEU A 155 0.78 8.48 -11.41
CA LEU A 155 -0.36 9.37 -11.48
C LEU A 155 -1.67 8.63 -11.21
N VAL A 156 -1.88 7.46 -11.80
CA VAL A 156 -3.04 6.60 -11.51
C VAL A 156 -3.08 6.24 -10.02
N LEU A 157 -1.93 5.84 -9.46
CA LEU A 157 -1.84 5.47 -8.05
C LEU A 157 -2.18 6.65 -7.12
N LEU A 158 -1.64 7.84 -7.39
CA LEU A 158 -1.92 9.04 -6.62
C LEU A 158 -3.39 9.45 -6.76
N ALA A 159 -3.95 9.44 -7.97
CA ALA A 159 -5.35 9.76 -8.22
C ALA A 159 -6.29 8.84 -7.42
N VAL A 160 -6.04 7.53 -7.43
CA VAL A 160 -6.82 6.56 -6.63
C VAL A 160 -6.64 6.82 -5.14
N THR A 161 -5.45 7.19 -4.69
CA THR A 161 -5.20 7.47 -3.27
C THR A 161 -5.90 8.76 -2.82
N LEU A 162 -6.00 9.78 -3.67
CA LEU A 162 -6.74 11.01 -3.39
C LEU A 162 -8.26 10.81 -3.48
N PHE A 163 -8.73 10.01 -4.45
CA PHE A 163 -10.14 9.65 -4.60
C PHE A 163 -10.70 8.98 -3.34
N PHE A 164 -9.85 8.33 -2.54
CA PHE A 164 -10.23 7.72 -1.26
C PHE A 164 -10.90 8.74 -0.33
N TYR A 165 -10.38 9.96 -0.24
CA TYR A 165 -10.92 10.98 0.66
C TYR A 165 -12.30 11.45 0.21
N LEU A 166 -12.56 11.50 -1.10
CA LEU A 166 -13.88 11.79 -1.65
C LEU A 166 -14.88 10.67 -1.30
N VAL A 167 -14.49 9.42 -1.48
CA VAL A 167 -15.31 8.25 -1.11
C VAL A 167 -15.57 8.22 0.39
N TRP A 168 -14.54 8.46 1.20
CA TRP A 168 -14.65 8.48 2.65
C TRP A 168 -15.63 9.57 3.10
N TYR A 169 -15.50 10.79 2.57
CA TYR A 169 -16.41 11.89 2.85
C TYR A 169 -17.86 11.57 2.42
N TRP A 170 -18.08 11.09 1.19
CA TRP A 170 -19.41 10.78 0.67
C TRP A 170 -20.09 9.60 1.37
N SER A 171 -19.31 8.63 1.84
CA SER A 171 -19.84 7.49 2.58
C SER A 171 -20.45 7.88 3.93
N LYS A 172 -20.21 9.10 4.43
CA LYS A 172 -20.69 9.59 5.75
C LYS A 172 -20.37 8.62 6.91
N THR A 173 -19.37 7.76 6.76
CA THR A 173 -18.99 6.71 7.72
C THR A 173 -18.44 7.25 9.04
N MET A 174 -18.15 8.55 9.10
CA MET A 174 -17.65 9.24 10.30
C MET A 174 -18.52 9.00 11.54
N LYS A 175 -19.84 8.88 11.37
CA LYS A 175 -20.77 8.64 12.49
C LYS A 175 -20.70 7.21 13.04
N ASP A 176 -20.33 6.24 12.20
CA ASP A 176 -20.29 4.81 12.54
C ASP A 176 -18.89 4.33 12.92
N MET A 177 -17.90 5.24 12.89
CA MET A 177 -16.51 4.95 13.19
C MET A 177 -16.20 5.03 14.68
N THR A 178 -15.54 4.01 15.22
CA THR A 178 -14.85 4.15 16.50
C THR A 178 -13.66 5.10 16.36
N ARG A 179 -13.23 5.72 17.47
CA ARG A 179 -11.99 6.52 17.51
C ARG A 179 -10.77 5.75 16.96
N ARG A 180 -10.70 4.43 17.21
CA ARG A 180 -9.62 3.56 16.70
C ARG A 180 -9.69 3.39 15.19
N ALA A 181 -10.89 3.17 14.64
CA ALA A 181 -11.09 3.08 13.19
C ALA A 181 -10.74 4.39 12.48
N PHE A 182 -11.13 5.52 13.07
CA PHE A 182 -10.81 6.86 12.54
C PHE A 182 -9.30 7.11 12.51
N ILE A 183 -8.58 6.83 13.60
CA ILE A 183 -7.13 7.00 13.68
C ILE A 183 -6.43 6.09 12.65
N LEU A 184 -6.81 4.81 12.61
CA LEU A 184 -6.26 3.82 11.67
C LEU A 184 -6.37 4.31 10.23
N ILE A 185 -7.58 4.66 9.78
CA ILE A 185 -7.79 4.98 8.37
C ILE A 185 -7.15 6.30 7.99
N THR A 186 -7.13 7.28 8.89
CA THR A 186 -6.48 8.58 8.66
C THR A 186 -4.99 8.39 8.48
N ILE A 187 -4.31 7.72 9.42
CA ILE A 187 -2.88 7.50 9.37
C ILE A 187 -2.50 6.67 8.14
N SER A 188 -3.18 5.53 7.93
CA SER A 188 -2.92 4.66 6.76
C SER A 188 -3.07 5.41 5.44
N SER A 189 -4.13 6.21 5.28
CA SER A 189 -4.38 6.96 4.05
C SER A 189 -3.40 8.11 3.83
N VAL A 190 -3.01 8.85 4.89
CA VAL A 190 -2.00 9.91 4.78
C VAL A 190 -0.65 9.34 4.38
N LEU A 191 -0.23 8.23 4.99
CA LEU A 191 1.03 7.56 4.64
C LEU A 191 1.02 7.01 3.21
N CYS A 192 -0.12 6.50 2.73
CA CYS A 192 -0.26 6.11 1.32
C CYS A 192 -0.13 7.30 0.37
N VAL A 193 -0.68 8.48 0.72
CA VAL A 193 -0.54 9.71 -0.09
C VAL A 193 0.91 10.16 -0.14
N LEU A 194 1.62 10.15 0.99
CA LEU A 194 3.04 10.52 1.04
C LEU A 194 3.88 9.63 0.10
N ALA A 195 3.73 8.30 0.21
CA ALA A 195 4.43 7.36 -0.65
C ALA A 195 4.04 7.49 -2.13
N ALA A 196 2.76 7.71 -2.44
CA ALA A 196 2.30 7.89 -3.83
C ALA A 196 2.82 9.19 -4.46
N SER A 197 2.88 10.26 -3.65
CA SER A 197 3.43 11.55 -4.08
C SER A 197 4.92 11.44 -4.35
N PHE A 198 5.67 10.75 -3.48
CA PHE A 198 7.08 10.51 -3.69
C PHE A 198 7.36 9.70 -4.96
N ASN A 199 6.58 8.64 -5.23
CA ASN A 199 6.68 7.88 -6.48
C ASN A 199 6.46 8.75 -7.72
N LEU A 200 5.52 9.70 -7.67
CA LEU A 200 5.29 10.63 -8.78
C LEU A 200 6.50 11.55 -8.97
N ILE A 201 7.07 12.10 -7.90
CA ILE A 201 8.27 12.95 -7.99
C ILE A 201 9.44 12.14 -8.57
N GLN A 202 9.67 10.92 -8.09
CA GLN A 202 10.73 10.04 -8.60
C GLN A 202 10.50 9.65 -10.08
N SER A 203 9.25 9.62 -10.57
CA SER A 203 8.95 9.33 -11.97
C SER A 203 9.29 10.47 -12.94
N ILE A 204 9.67 11.65 -12.44
CA ILE A 204 10.04 12.81 -13.26
C ILE A 204 11.57 12.77 -13.49
N PRO A 205 12.05 12.73 -14.74
CA PRO A 205 13.49 12.62 -15.05
C PRO A 205 14.35 13.67 -14.37
N ALA A 206 13.87 14.93 -14.30
CA ALA A 206 14.60 16.04 -13.68
C ALA A 206 14.89 15.86 -12.17
N TYR A 207 14.10 15.04 -11.48
CA TYR A 207 14.27 14.75 -10.05
C TYR A 207 14.83 13.35 -9.80
N TYR A 208 14.77 12.45 -10.78
CA TYR A 208 15.18 11.05 -10.63
C TYR A 208 16.62 10.93 -10.11
N ASP A 209 17.60 11.57 -10.75
CA ASP A 209 19.00 11.45 -10.34
C ASP A 209 19.29 12.11 -8.98
N LYS A 210 18.62 13.24 -8.70
CA LYS A 210 18.75 13.97 -7.42
C LYS A 210 18.21 13.16 -6.24
N ILE A 211 17.13 12.43 -6.46
CA ILE A 211 16.50 11.60 -5.43
C ILE A 211 17.28 10.31 -5.23
N ASN A 212 17.64 9.61 -6.32
CA ASN A 212 18.32 8.32 -6.21
C ASN A 212 19.80 8.41 -5.82
N SER A 213 20.42 9.59 -5.94
CA SER A 213 21.75 9.85 -5.35
C SER A 213 21.73 9.88 -3.81
N HIS A 214 20.57 10.10 -3.19
CA HIS A 214 20.40 10.14 -1.74
C HIS A 214 19.42 9.07 -1.28
N GLU A 215 19.96 7.89 -1.03
CA GLU A 215 19.21 6.70 -0.63
C GLU A 215 18.29 6.92 0.58
N ALA A 216 18.66 7.82 1.49
CA ALA A 216 17.84 8.20 2.65
C ALA A 216 16.41 8.60 2.26
N TRP A 217 16.21 9.26 1.10
CA TRP A 217 14.87 9.67 0.65
C TRP A 217 13.96 8.49 0.34
N PHE A 218 14.51 7.41 -0.20
CA PHE A 218 13.76 6.16 -0.41
C PHE A 218 13.27 5.61 0.93
N TYR A 219 14.12 5.52 1.94
CA TYR A 219 13.68 5.02 3.25
C TYR A 219 12.66 5.94 3.92
N VAL A 220 12.88 7.25 3.90
CA VAL A 220 12.04 8.22 4.62
C VAL A 220 10.67 8.40 3.97
N PHE A 221 10.61 8.49 2.64
CA PHE A 221 9.36 8.84 1.94
C PHE A 221 8.65 7.66 1.28
N GLN A 222 9.30 6.50 1.20
CA GLN A 222 8.74 5.34 0.51
C GLN A 222 8.59 4.14 1.47
N ILE A 223 9.67 3.69 2.12
CA ILE A 223 9.63 2.53 3.04
C ILE A 223 8.95 2.87 4.36
N ALA A 224 9.41 3.91 5.06
CA ALA A 224 8.90 4.26 6.39
C ALA A 224 7.37 4.50 6.40
N PRO A 225 6.77 5.20 5.42
CA PRO A 225 5.32 5.37 5.39
C PRO A 225 4.56 4.05 5.23
N ILE A 226 5.05 3.13 4.40
CA ILE A 226 4.43 1.81 4.21
C ILE A 226 4.55 0.97 5.49
N VAL A 227 5.72 0.95 6.12
CA VAL A 227 5.96 0.22 7.38
C VAL A 227 5.10 0.80 8.51
N CYS A 228 5.05 2.13 8.64
CA CYS A 228 4.20 2.79 9.63
C CYS A 228 2.71 2.50 9.39
N ALA A 229 2.25 2.42 8.13
CA ALA A 229 0.89 2.03 7.82
C ALA A 229 0.63 0.58 8.29
N HIS A 230 1.54 -0.36 8.01
CA HIS A 230 1.44 -1.74 8.50
C HIS A 230 1.43 -1.84 10.03
N CYS A 231 2.31 -1.12 10.72
CA CYS A 231 2.29 -1.05 12.18
C CYS A 231 0.95 -0.50 12.69
N THR A 232 0.39 0.52 12.04
CA THR A 232 -0.92 1.08 12.38
C THR A 232 -2.03 0.04 12.22
N TRP A 233 -2.01 -0.73 11.14
CA TRP A 233 -2.91 -1.88 10.94
C TRP A 233 -2.76 -2.91 12.06
N SER A 234 -1.53 -3.31 12.40
CA SER A 234 -1.27 -4.24 13.50
C SER A 234 -1.67 -3.71 14.87
N ILE A 235 -1.60 -2.41 15.14
CA ILE A 235 -2.03 -1.83 16.42
C ILE A 235 -3.56 -1.77 16.49
N PHE A 236 -4.20 -1.29 15.43
CA PHE A 236 -5.64 -1.04 15.37
C PHE A 236 -6.39 -2.07 14.54
N HIS A 237 -6.12 -3.36 14.80
CA HIS A 237 -6.64 -4.48 14.01
C HIS A 237 -8.13 -4.32 13.64
N PRO A 238 -8.51 -4.47 12.35
CA PRO A 238 -9.82 -4.09 11.85
C PRO A 238 -11.00 -4.70 12.62
N LYS A 239 -10.89 -5.97 13.05
CA LYS A 239 -11.94 -6.60 13.88
C LYS A 239 -12.23 -5.87 15.19
N ARG A 240 -11.23 -5.26 15.81
CA ARG A 240 -11.33 -4.53 17.09
C ARG A 240 -11.73 -3.07 16.88
N SER A 241 -11.57 -2.58 15.65
CA SER A 241 -11.85 -1.20 15.26
C SER A 241 -13.26 -1.03 14.68
N ILE A 242 -13.85 -2.09 14.13
CA ILE A 242 -15.23 -2.10 13.62
C ILE A 242 -16.18 -2.44 14.77
N GLN A 243 -17.18 -1.57 15.04
CA GLN A 243 -18.21 -1.87 16.03
C GLN A 243 -18.96 -3.16 15.65
N PRO A 244 -19.32 -4.02 16.62
CA PRO A 244 -20.26 -5.10 16.35
C PRO A 244 -21.58 -4.53 15.86
N ALA A 245 -22.30 -5.27 15.02
CA ALA A 245 -23.67 -4.89 14.70
C ALA A 245 -24.49 -5.04 15.98
N VAL A 246 -25.09 -3.95 16.46
CA VAL A 246 -26.11 -4.05 17.52
C VAL A 246 -27.21 -4.93 16.93
N PRO A 247 -27.50 -6.10 17.50
CA PRO A 247 -28.67 -6.87 17.07
C PRO A 247 -29.90 -6.01 17.36
N LEU A 248 -30.75 -5.82 16.35
CA LEU A 248 -32.12 -5.37 16.61
C LEU A 248 -32.73 -6.40 17.56
N ILE A 249 -32.91 -6.02 18.82
CA ILE A 249 -33.80 -6.74 19.72
C ILE A 249 -35.17 -6.58 19.08
N SER A 250 -35.66 -7.63 18.44
CA SER A 250 -37.07 -7.72 18.10
C SER A 250 -37.82 -7.75 19.43
N THR A 251 -38.34 -6.60 19.86
CA THR A 251 -39.45 -6.56 20.79
C THR A 251 -40.68 -7.10 20.06
N THR A 252 -40.73 -8.40 19.84
CA THR A 252 -41.98 -9.12 19.84
C THR A 252 -42.34 -9.25 21.31
N GLY A 253 -43.04 -8.24 21.83
CA GLY A 253 -43.71 -8.36 23.10
C GLY A 253 -44.70 -9.51 23.01
N ASP A 254 -44.55 -10.47 23.89
CA ASP A 254 -45.60 -11.40 24.26
C ASP A 254 -46.79 -10.57 24.78
N GLU A 255 -47.78 -10.32 23.93
CA GLU A 255 -49.14 -10.08 24.37
C GLU A 255 -49.84 -11.44 24.48
N THR A 256 -49.56 -12.16 25.57
CA THR A 256 -50.49 -13.15 26.12
C THR A 256 -50.46 -13.10 27.65
N SER A 257 -51.64 -13.28 28.26
CA SER A 257 -52.03 -13.12 29.67
C SER A 257 -52.38 -11.66 30.03
N ILE A 258 -53.61 -11.31 30.41
CA ILE A 258 -54.72 -12.03 31.07
C ILE A 258 -56.06 -11.54 30.47
#